data_AF-A0A8J6Z9T8-F1
#
_entry.id   AF-A0A8J6Z9T8-F1
#
_cell.length_a   1.000
_cell.length_b   1.000
_cell.length_c   1.000
_cell.angle_alpha   90.00
_cell.angle_beta   90.00
_cell.angle_gamma   90.00
#
_symmetry.space_group_name_H-M   'P 1'
#
loop_
_entity.id
_entity.type
_entity.pdbx_description
1 polymer ?
#
loop_
_entity_poly.entity_id
_entity_poly.type
_entity_poly.pdbx_seq_one_letter_code
_entity_poly.pdbx_strand_id
1 'polypeptide(L)'
;MKKFFNLCAAVLLLCAAIFPAKTFAADDPNSPGMQAFREALTQDSDAPDRIFRQDIFFASPFVLSELDIYGIVEGDEFRSTGDLSVWIYNDDGTESEKIVPYYLVQNGKEMTFYIKGDKEWQKFTAPSLAAAVTDLVATPTPAEIEEIIADTKEVTILQENDYRRIMLVTLDGNRIADSLKNMSNENPADKGTAEDSAFQEKFLEYMDTALRKADIWYMWTIDKRDWHTVAMQYNFSGILQELARAALNDPNQQWPDEISNVLETIAYYSEIRAYTTYPADPAAKKKFIIPKKVLNAKPVKDMATNIDVNSKSK
;
A
#
# COMPACT_ATOMS: atom_id res chain seq x y z
N MET A 1 -3.64 16.53 -15.03
CA MET A 1 -4.70 15.51 -14.75
C MET A 1 -4.28 14.06 -15.03
N LYS A 2 -4.03 13.60 -16.28
CA LYS A 2 -3.63 12.18 -16.54
C LYS A 2 -2.39 11.70 -15.73
N LYS A 3 -1.37 12.54 -15.61
CA LYS A 3 -0.15 12.26 -14.82
C LYS A 3 -0.39 12.21 -13.29
N PHE A 4 -1.42 12.91 -12.81
CA PHE A 4 -1.77 13.01 -11.39
C PHE A 4 -2.49 11.73 -10.89
N PHE A 5 -3.35 11.14 -11.73
CA PHE A 5 -3.95 9.82 -11.46
C PHE A 5 -2.91 8.71 -11.38
N ASN A 6 -1.90 8.73 -12.26
CA ASN A 6 -0.81 7.74 -12.25
C ASN A 6 0.08 7.88 -11.01
N LEU A 7 0.29 9.11 -10.51
CA LEU A 7 1.04 9.37 -9.28
C LEU A 7 0.28 8.88 -8.04
N CYS A 8 -1.03 9.15 -7.93
CA CYS A 8 -1.85 8.65 -6.83
C CYS A 8 -1.93 7.12 -6.83
N ALA A 9 -2.10 6.50 -8.01
CA ALA A 9 -2.09 5.04 -8.14
C ALA A 9 -0.74 4.42 -7.79
N ALA A 10 0.38 5.05 -8.17
CA ALA A 10 1.72 4.61 -7.79
C ALA A 10 1.95 4.73 -6.28
N VAL A 11 1.55 5.84 -5.66
CA VAL A 11 1.65 6.05 -4.20
C VAL A 11 0.79 5.04 -3.42
N LEU A 12 -0.40 4.72 -3.91
CA LEU A 12 -1.27 3.68 -3.32
C LEU A 12 -0.67 2.27 -3.48
N LEU A 13 -0.02 1.98 -4.61
CA LEU A 13 0.72 0.72 -4.82
C LEU A 13 2.00 0.64 -3.98
N LEU A 14 2.64 1.77 -3.70
CA LEU A 14 3.80 1.88 -2.80
C LEU A 14 3.42 1.63 -1.34
N CYS A 15 2.24 2.07 -0.90
CA CYS A 15 1.72 1.73 0.42
C CYS A 15 1.47 0.22 0.60
N ALA A 16 1.35 -0.52 -0.51
CA ALA A 16 1.24 -1.98 -0.52
C ALA A 16 2.60 -2.70 -0.59
N ALA A 17 3.74 -2.00 -0.54
CA ALA A 17 5.07 -2.60 -0.75
C ALA A 17 6.09 -2.31 0.36
N ILE A 18 5.70 -1.66 1.45
CA ILE A 18 6.61 -1.38 2.58
C ILE A 18 6.65 -2.62 3.48
N PHE A 19 7.57 -3.54 3.20
CA PHE A 19 8.01 -4.56 4.16
C PHE A 19 9.46 -4.27 4.55
N PRO A 20 9.82 -4.42 5.83
CA PRO A 20 11.15 -4.05 6.27
C PRO A 20 12.13 -5.25 6.16
N ALA A 21 13.41 -4.90 6.10
CA ALA A 21 14.60 -5.66 5.74
C ALA A 21 15.73 -5.32 6.72
N LYS A 22 16.36 -6.34 7.28
CA LYS A 22 17.35 -6.44 8.35
C LYS A 22 18.08 -5.15 8.74
N THR A 23 17.75 -4.59 9.91
CA THR A 23 18.71 -3.84 10.76
C THR A 23 18.41 -3.97 12.27
N PHE A 24 19.41 -3.67 13.11
CA PHE A 24 19.42 -3.95 14.56
C PHE A 24 19.24 -2.70 15.45
N ALA A 25 18.73 -2.97 16.66
CA ALA A 25 18.57 -2.15 17.88
C ALA A 25 17.19 -1.50 18.11
N ALA A 26 16.24 -2.30 18.63
CA ALA A 26 14.95 -1.84 19.14
C ALA A 26 15.08 -1.35 20.60
N ASP A 27 14.00 -0.70 21.07
CA ASP A 27 13.68 -0.49 22.48
C ASP A 27 13.85 -1.78 23.32
N ASP A 28 13.79 -1.71 24.66
CA ASP A 28 13.97 -2.89 25.51
C ASP A 28 13.07 -4.05 25.01
N PRO A 29 13.65 -5.14 24.44
CA PRO A 29 12.86 -6.22 23.88
C PRO A 29 12.00 -6.94 24.94
N ASN A 30 12.24 -6.63 26.21
CA ASN A 30 11.49 -7.11 27.35
C ASN A 30 10.35 -6.19 27.79
N SER A 31 10.05 -5.09 27.08
CA SER A 31 8.89 -4.25 27.42
C SER A 31 7.59 -5.06 27.29
N PRO A 32 6.56 -4.83 28.15
CA PRO A 32 5.32 -5.59 28.08
C PRO A 32 4.63 -5.52 26.71
N GLY A 33 4.72 -4.37 26.03
CA GLY A 33 4.17 -4.20 24.69
C GLY A 33 4.91 -5.05 23.65
N MET A 34 6.25 -5.03 23.65
CA MET A 34 7.04 -5.85 22.74
C MET A 34 6.85 -7.35 22.98
N GLN A 35 6.70 -7.78 24.23
CA GLN A 35 6.37 -9.17 24.56
C GLN A 35 4.99 -9.57 24.02
N ALA A 36 3.97 -8.73 24.19
CA ALA A 36 2.62 -8.97 23.68
C ALA A 36 2.57 -9.01 22.15
N PHE A 37 3.37 -8.18 21.49
CA PHE A 37 3.52 -8.16 20.03
C PHE A 37 4.22 -9.42 19.50
N ARG A 38 5.31 -9.83 20.14
CA ARG A 38 6.01 -11.08 19.83
C ARG A 38 5.09 -12.28 20.01
N GLU A 39 4.37 -12.36 21.13
CA GLU A 39 3.39 -13.42 21.39
C GLU A 39 2.37 -13.49 20.25
N ALA A 40 1.78 -12.36 19.90
CA ALA A 40 0.83 -12.23 18.80
C ALA A 40 1.39 -12.72 17.45
N LEU A 41 2.56 -12.22 17.02
CA LEU A 41 3.17 -12.63 15.75
C LEU A 41 3.48 -14.13 15.69
N THR A 42 3.88 -14.72 16.82
CA THR A 42 4.21 -16.16 16.86
C THR A 42 2.99 -17.07 16.96
N GLN A 43 1.86 -16.55 17.45
CA GLN A 43 0.62 -17.30 17.60
C GLN A 43 -0.38 -17.08 16.48
N ASP A 44 -0.24 -16.02 15.69
CA ASP A 44 -1.10 -15.78 14.52
C ASP A 44 -0.99 -16.97 13.58
N SER A 45 -2.01 -17.83 13.64
CA SER A 45 -1.99 -19.10 12.95
C SER A 45 -2.28 -18.84 11.49
N ASP A 46 -1.25 -18.95 10.65
CA ASP A 46 -1.41 -18.81 9.21
C ASP A 46 -2.42 -19.83 8.66
N ALA A 47 -3.61 -19.33 8.30
CA ALA A 47 -4.43 -20.00 7.32
C ALA A 47 -3.75 -19.77 5.95
N PRO A 48 -3.39 -20.83 5.20
CA PRO A 48 -2.84 -20.70 3.84
C PRO A 48 -3.86 -20.09 2.87
N ASP A 49 -5.14 -20.11 3.25
CA ASP A 49 -6.23 -19.44 2.56
C ASP A 49 -6.67 -18.23 3.37
N ARG A 50 -6.54 -17.03 2.80
CA ARG A 50 -6.94 -15.78 3.46
C ARG A 50 -7.94 -15.01 2.61
N ILE A 51 -8.89 -14.40 3.28
CA ILE A 51 -9.84 -13.47 2.67
C ILE A 51 -9.70 -12.17 3.45
N PHE A 52 -9.57 -11.07 2.72
CA PHE A 52 -9.51 -9.76 3.34
C PHE A 52 -10.30 -8.73 2.55
N ARG A 53 -10.72 -7.69 3.27
CA ARG A 53 -11.15 -6.43 2.67
C ARG A 53 -10.22 -5.33 3.12
N GLN A 54 -9.73 -4.52 2.21
CA GLN A 54 -8.86 -3.39 2.51
C GLN A 54 -9.41 -2.13 1.85
N ASP A 55 -9.60 -1.09 2.64
CA ASP A 55 -9.96 0.24 2.16
C ASP A 55 -8.75 1.16 2.33
N ILE A 56 -8.24 1.73 1.25
CA ILE A 56 -7.17 2.74 1.30
C ILE A 56 -7.77 4.09 0.94
N PHE A 57 -7.65 5.04 1.86
CA PHE A 57 -8.20 6.37 1.72
C PHE A 57 -7.07 7.39 1.64
N PHE A 58 -7.10 8.22 0.60
CA PHE A 58 -6.26 9.39 0.45
C PHE A 58 -7.14 10.64 0.40
N ALA A 59 -6.84 11.63 1.24
CA ALA A 59 -7.51 12.91 1.23
C ALA A 59 -6.50 14.04 1.09
N SER A 60 -6.89 15.05 0.33
CA SER A 60 -6.24 16.35 0.21
C SER A 60 -7.32 17.39 -0.10
N PRO A 61 -7.05 18.70 0.08
CA PRO A 61 -8.01 19.77 -0.22
C PRO A 61 -8.65 19.73 -1.61
N PHE A 62 -7.96 19.19 -2.62
CA PHE A 62 -8.46 19.18 -4.01
C PHE A 62 -8.84 17.79 -4.49
N VAL A 63 -8.38 16.74 -3.81
CA VAL A 63 -8.55 15.36 -4.27
C VAL A 63 -8.82 14.44 -3.10
N LEU A 64 -9.89 13.68 -3.25
CA LEU A 64 -10.20 12.51 -2.45
C LEU A 64 -10.02 11.27 -3.31
N SER A 65 -9.45 10.21 -2.75
CA SER A 65 -9.38 8.91 -3.40
C SER A 65 -9.62 7.79 -2.40
N GLU A 66 -10.39 6.79 -2.82
CA GLU A 66 -10.64 5.58 -2.07
C GLU A 66 -10.35 4.38 -2.97
N LEU A 67 -9.61 3.41 -2.45
CA LEU A 67 -9.35 2.13 -3.08
C LEU A 67 -9.95 1.05 -2.19
N ASP A 68 -11.11 0.52 -2.57
CA ASP A 68 -11.70 -0.67 -1.94
C ASP A 68 -11.12 -1.90 -2.61
N ILE A 69 -10.63 -2.83 -1.80
CA ILE A 69 -9.97 -4.05 -2.21
C ILE A 69 -10.67 -5.21 -1.51
N TYR A 70 -11.14 -6.16 -2.29
CA TYR A 70 -11.50 -7.49 -1.81
C TYR A 70 -10.47 -8.49 -2.30
N GLY A 71 -9.69 -9.07 -1.39
CA GLY A 71 -8.61 -9.99 -1.70
C GLY A 71 -8.88 -11.42 -1.26
N ILE A 72 -8.39 -12.38 -2.04
CA ILE A 72 -8.28 -13.79 -1.69
C ILE A 72 -6.86 -14.26 -1.98
N VAL A 73 -6.27 -14.95 -1.01
CA VAL A 73 -5.02 -15.70 -1.14
C VAL A 73 -5.34 -17.18 -0.99
N GLU A 74 -4.87 -18.01 -1.91
CA GLU A 74 -5.02 -19.47 -1.90
C GLU A 74 -3.72 -20.12 -2.37
N GLY A 75 -2.89 -20.59 -1.42
CA GLY A 75 -1.54 -21.04 -1.74
C GLY A 75 -0.72 -19.93 -2.40
N ASP A 76 -0.17 -20.19 -3.60
CA ASP A 76 0.64 -19.22 -4.36
C ASP A 76 -0.19 -18.31 -5.28
N GLU A 77 -1.52 -18.40 -5.22
CA GLU A 77 -2.42 -17.56 -6.00
C GLU A 77 -2.99 -16.41 -5.15
N PHE A 78 -2.83 -15.19 -5.65
CA PHE A 78 -3.50 -14.02 -5.10
C PHE A 78 -4.47 -13.45 -6.14
N ARG A 79 -5.70 -13.19 -5.73
CA ARG A 79 -6.70 -12.51 -6.56
C ARG A 79 -7.31 -11.38 -5.78
N SER A 80 -7.44 -10.22 -6.40
CA SER A 80 -8.20 -9.12 -5.81
C SER A 80 -9.13 -8.47 -6.82
N THR A 81 -10.22 -7.90 -6.33
CA THR A 81 -11.18 -7.11 -7.10
C THR A 81 -11.59 -5.91 -6.27
N GLY A 82 -11.99 -4.84 -6.92
CA GLY A 82 -12.46 -3.67 -6.21
C GLY A 82 -12.60 -2.46 -7.12
N ASP A 83 -12.70 -1.29 -6.50
CA ASP A 83 -12.95 -0.03 -7.17
C ASP A 83 -11.98 1.04 -6.66
N LEU A 84 -11.36 1.76 -7.60
CA LEU A 84 -10.67 3.01 -7.31
C LEU A 84 -11.63 4.16 -7.58
N SER A 85 -12.09 4.80 -6.53
CA SER A 85 -12.90 6.02 -6.58
C SER A 85 -12.00 7.23 -6.40
N VAL A 86 -12.18 8.24 -7.26
CA VAL A 86 -11.44 9.51 -7.19
C VAL A 86 -12.42 10.65 -7.38
N TRP A 87 -12.40 11.58 -6.44
CA TRP A 87 -13.16 12.83 -6.48
C TRP A 87 -12.18 13.99 -6.56
N ILE A 88 -12.36 14.85 -7.55
CA ILE A 88 -11.53 16.05 -7.74
C ILE A 88 -12.44 17.26 -7.57
N TYR A 89 -12.05 18.14 -6.65
CA TYR A 89 -12.69 19.42 -6.39
C TYR A 89 -11.99 20.48 -7.23
N ASN A 90 -12.71 21.06 -8.18
CA ASN A 90 -12.22 22.15 -9.01
C ASN A 90 -12.40 23.51 -8.30
N ASP A 91 -11.62 24.51 -8.71
CA ASP A 91 -11.63 25.86 -8.13
C ASP A 91 -13.00 26.58 -8.25
N ASP A 92 -13.84 26.16 -9.19
CA ASP A 92 -15.20 26.68 -9.39
C ASP A 92 -16.26 26.01 -8.49
N GLY A 93 -15.83 25.10 -7.61
CA GLY A 93 -16.70 24.33 -6.73
C GLY A 93 -17.38 23.14 -7.39
N THR A 94 -17.03 22.80 -8.64
CA THR A 94 -17.51 21.57 -9.28
C THR A 94 -16.71 20.36 -8.83
N GLU A 95 -17.39 19.24 -8.65
CA GLU A 95 -16.79 17.95 -8.30
C GLU A 95 -16.84 17.03 -9.52
N SER A 96 -15.69 16.44 -9.88
CA SER A 96 -15.65 15.35 -10.84
C SER A 96 -15.35 14.04 -10.13
N GLU A 97 -16.26 13.07 -10.27
CA GLU A 97 -16.10 11.72 -9.75
C GLU A 97 -15.69 10.76 -10.87
N LYS A 98 -14.73 9.88 -10.57
CA LYS A 98 -14.37 8.75 -11.42
C LYS A 98 -14.23 7.49 -10.57
N ILE A 99 -15.02 6.48 -10.91
CA ILE A 99 -14.90 5.13 -10.34
C ILE A 99 -14.29 4.21 -11.40
N VAL A 100 -13.18 3.56 -11.05
CA VAL A 100 -12.42 2.67 -11.92
C VAL A 100 -12.38 1.28 -11.30
N PRO A 101 -13.23 0.36 -11.78
CA PRO A 101 -13.18 -1.04 -11.35
C PRO A 101 -11.88 -1.70 -11.78
N TYR A 102 -11.32 -2.52 -10.91
CA TYR A 102 -10.13 -3.30 -11.19
C TYR A 102 -10.29 -4.77 -10.77
N TYR A 103 -9.43 -5.59 -11.34
CA TYR A 103 -9.24 -6.98 -10.97
C TYR A 103 -7.75 -7.31 -11.11
N LEU A 104 -7.21 -8.10 -10.21
CA LEU A 104 -5.81 -8.50 -10.18
C LEU A 104 -5.77 -10.01 -10.01
N VAL A 105 -4.91 -10.65 -10.81
CA VAL A 105 -4.55 -12.05 -10.62
C VAL A 105 -3.04 -12.16 -10.57
N GLN A 106 -2.56 -12.85 -9.56
CA GLN A 106 -1.18 -13.22 -9.39
C GLN A 106 -1.10 -14.73 -9.20
N ASN A 107 -0.19 -15.36 -9.94
CA ASN A 107 0.14 -16.77 -9.81
C ASN A 107 1.67 -16.87 -9.76
N GLY A 108 2.21 -17.10 -8.56
CA GLY A 108 3.64 -16.97 -8.30
C GLY A 108 4.17 -15.59 -8.71
N LYS A 109 5.20 -15.55 -9.56
CA LYS A 109 5.86 -14.31 -10.01
C LYS A 109 5.18 -13.60 -11.18
N GLU A 110 4.04 -14.10 -11.65
CA GLU A 110 3.27 -13.45 -12.72
C GLU A 110 2.07 -12.72 -12.12
N MET A 111 2.02 -11.41 -12.27
CA MET A 111 0.88 -10.59 -11.89
C MET A 111 0.30 -9.88 -13.10
N THR A 112 -1.02 -9.99 -13.27
CA THR A 112 -1.79 -9.27 -14.29
C THR A 112 -2.81 -8.38 -13.62
N PHE A 113 -2.72 -7.09 -13.90
CA PHE A 113 -3.72 -6.10 -13.56
C PHE A 113 -4.71 -5.95 -14.70
N TYR A 114 -5.98 -5.88 -14.34
CA TYR A 114 -7.08 -5.58 -15.22
C TYR A 114 -7.77 -4.33 -14.70
N ILE A 115 -7.93 -3.33 -15.56
CA ILE A 115 -8.56 -2.06 -15.20
C ILE A 115 -9.64 -1.78 -16.22
N LYS A 116 -10.83 -1.37 -15.75
CA LYS A 116 -11.93 -1.00 -16.63
C LYS A 116 -11.86 0.49 -16.94
N GLY A 117 -11.38 0.83 -18.13
CA GLY A 117 -11.55 2.17 -18.68
C GLY A 117 -13.01 2.43 -19.06
N ASP A 118 -13.29 3.58 -19.67
CA ASP A 118 -14.67 4.07 -19.86
C ASP A 118 -15.60 3.10 -20.63
N LYS A 119 -15.04 2.25 -21.51
CA LYS A 119 -15.84 1.32 -22.35
C LYS A 119 -15.40 -0.13 -22.31
N GLU A 120 -14.15 -0.41 -21.93
CA GLU A 120 -13.58 -1.74 -22.03
C GLU A 120 -12.56 -2.03 -20.93
N TRP A 121 -12.42 -3.31 -20.62
CA TRP A 121 -11.37 -3.81 -19.76
C TRP A 121 -10.05 -3.80 -20.53
N GLN A 122 -9.02 -3.28 -19.87
CA GLN A 122 -7.65 -3.30 -20.34
C GLN A 122 -6.80 -4.10 -19.34
N LYS A 123 -5.71 -4.70 -19.82
CA LYS A 123 -4.79 -5.47 -18.98
C LYS A 123 -3.34 -5.12 -19.23
N PHE A 124 -2.54 -5.23 -18.17
CA PHE A 124 -1.09 -5.18 -18.26
C PHE A 124 -0.48 -6.14 -17.22
N THR A 125 0.72 -6.61 -17.50
CA THR A 125 1.49 -7.50 -16.61
C THR A 125 2.52 -6.70 -15.84
N ALA A 126 2.64 -6.94 -14.54
CA ALA A 126 3.58 -6.25 -13.66
C ALA A 126 4.43 -7.26 -12.87
N PRO A 127 5.39 -7.95 -13.52
CA PRO A 127 6.17 -9.01 -12.88
C PRO A 127 7.04 -8.52 -11.72
N SER A 128 7.48 -7.25 -11.73
CA SER A 128 8.23 -6.66 -10.61
C SER A 128 7.37 -6.46 -9.36
N LEU A 129 6.10 -6.07 -9.52
CA LEU A 129 5.14 -5.95 -8.42
C LEU A 129 4.69 -7.33 -7.90
N ALA A 130 4.70 -8.35 -8.77
CA ALA A 130 4.31 -9.70 -8.41
C ALA A 130 5.15 -10.27 -7.26
N ALA A 131 6.47 -10.09 -7.29
CA ALA A 131 7.36 -10.57 -6.23
C ALA A 131 7.03 -9.90 -4.89
N ALA A 132 6.98 -8.56 -4.86
CA ALA A 132 6.68 -7.80 -3.64
C ALA A 132 5.32 -8.15 -3.03
N VAL A 133 4.28 -8.34 -3.85
CA VAL A 133 2.95 -8.74 -3.35
C VAL A 133 2.92 -10.21 -2.95
N THR A 134 3.63 -11.11 -3.65
CA THR A 134 3.79 -12.52 -3.22
C THR A 134 4.37 -12.58 -1.82
N ASP A 135 5.45 -11.84 -1.59
CA ASP A 135 6.14 -11.83 -0.31
C ASP A 135 5.25 -11.21 0.79
N LEU A 136 4.46 -10.19 0.47
CA LEU A 136 3.53 -9.56 1.42
C LEU A 136 2.36 -10.46 1.83
N VAL A 137 1.83 -11.29 0.92
CA VAL A 137 0.71 -12.19 1.23
C VAL A 137 1.16 -13.54 1.77
N ALA A 138 2.46 -13.84 1.67
CA ALA A 138 3.05 -15.04 2.22
C ALA A 138 2.99 -15.05 3.75
N THR A 139 2.97 -16.26 4.29
CA THR A 139 3.20 -16.50 5.71
C THR A 139 4.63 -16.11 6.07
N PRO A 140 4.84 -15.20 7.04
CA PRO A 140 6.17 -14.87 7.52
C PRO A 140 6.87 -16.11 8.10
N THR A 141 8.10 -16.34 7.68
CA THR A 141 9.02 -17.30 8.29
C THR A 141 9.47 -16.81 9.67
N PRO A 142 10.01 -17.69 10.54
CA PRO A 142 10.55 -17.27 11.83
C PRO A 142 11.65 -16.19 11.72
N ALA A 143 12.42 -16.19 10.62
CA ALA A 143 13.43 -15.16 10.40
C ALA A 143 12.80 -13.79 10.07
N GLU A 144 11.76 -13.77 9.25
CA GLU A 144 11.00 -12.56 8.91
C GLU A 144 10.23 -12.03 10.13
N ILE A 145 9.74 -12.90 11.02
CA ILE A 145 9.13 -12.48 12.29
C ILE A 145 10.14 -11.73 13.16
N GLU A 146 11.36 -12.23 13.31
CA GLU A 146 12.39 -11.52 14.08
C GLU A 146 12.79 -10.19 13.45
N GLU A 147 12.75 -10.10 12.13
CA GLU A 147 12.99 -8.88 11.37
C GLU A 147 11.90 -7.83 11.61
N ILE A 148 10.63 -8.22 11.50
CA ILE A 148 9.49 -7.34 11.86
C ILE A 148 9.61 -6.82 13.30
N ILE A 149 10.00 -7.70 14.24
CA ILE A 149 10.21 -7.30 15.63
C ILE A 149 11.40 -6.34 15.76
N ALA A 150 12.48 -6.59 15.03
CA ALA A 150 13.64 -5.71 15.01
C ALA A 150 13.28 -4.33 14.46
N ASP A 151 12.47 -4.24 13.42
CA ASP A 151 12.06 -2.98 12.78
C ASP A 151 10.96 -2.23 13.53
N THR A 152 10.43 -2.83 14.60
CA THR A 152 9.47 -2.19 15.49
C THR A 152 10.18 -1.30 16.50
N LYS A 153 9.77 -0.03 16.57
CA LYS A 153 10.27 0.98 17.49
C LYS A 153 9.59 0.89 18.85
N GLU A 154 8.27 0.74 18.86
CA GLU A 154 7.46 0.76 20.07
C GLU A 154 6.15 -0.02 19.85
N VAL A 155 5.67 -0.66 20.92
CA VAL A 155 4.32 -1.22 20.96
C VAL A 155 3.59 -0.76 22.22
N THR A 156 2.40 -0.20 22.05
CA THR A 156 1.48 0.11 23.13
C THR A 156 0.24 -0.78 23.07
N ILE A 157 -0.08 -1.46 24.17
CA ILE A 157 -1.35 -2.20 24.30
C ILE A 157 -2.46 -1.17 24.57
N LEU A 158 -3.34 -0.96 23.59
CA LEU A 158 -4.47 -0.03 23.71
C LEU A 158 -5.65 -0.68 24.45
N GLN A 159 -5.87 -1.97 24.23
CA GLN A 159 -6.93 -2.73 24.88
C GLN A 159 -6.56 -4.21 24.96
N GLU A 160 -6.85 -4.85 26.09
CA GLU A 160 -6.74 -6.30 26.23
C GLU A 160 -7.86 -6.87 27.12
N ASN A 161 -8.40 -8.02 26.72
CA ASN A 161 -9.27 -8.88 27.52
C ASN A 161 -9.06 -10.37 27.12
N ASP A 162 -9.94 -11.25 27.58
CA ASP A 162 -9.84 -12.71 27.32
C ASP A 162 -10.05 -13.08 25.83
N TYR A 163 -10.69 -12.21 25.05
CA TYR A 163 -11.08 -12.48 23.67
C TYR A 163 -10.37 -11.61 22.63
N ARG A 164 -9.79 -10.49 23.04
CA ARG A 164 -9.25 -9.49 22.10
C ARG A 164 -8.03 -8.77 22.66
N ARG A 165 -7.07 -8.52 21.77
CA ARG A 165 -5.96 -7.58 21.97
C ARG A 165 -5.98 -6.53 20.86
N ILE A 166 -5.79 -5.26 21.24
CA ILE A 166 -5.58 -4.14 20.32
C ILE A 166 -4.25 -3.49 20.67
N MET A 167 -3.34 -3.43 19.71
CA MET A 167 -2.02 -2.82 19.86
C MET A 167 -1.88 -1.65 18.90
N LEU A 168 -1.20 -0.59 19.35
CA LEU A 168 -0.60 0.41 18.48
C LEU A 168 0.87 0.03 18.32
N VAL A 169 1.28 -0.24 17.09
CA VAL A 169 2.64 -0.58 16.73
C VAL A 169 3.23 0.57 15.95
N THR A 170 4.40 1.04 16.38
CA THR A 170 5.19 2.06 15.68
C THR A 170 6.42 1.39 15.11
N LEU A 171 6.58 1.47 13.79
CA LEU A 171 7.77 1.00 13.10
C LEU A 171 8.84 2.10 13.08
N ASP A 172 10.10 1.70 13.18
CA ASP A 172 11.24 2.60 13.16
C ASP A 172 11.53 3.04 11.71
N GLY A 173 11.16 4.28 11.39
CA GLY A 173 11.33 4.79 10.04
C GLY A 173 12.78 4.75 9.53
N ASN A 174 13.79 4.91 10.39
CA ASN A 174 15.19 4.81 9.98
C ASN A 174 15.55 3.40 9.53
N ARG A 175 15.03 2.40 10.23
CA ARG A 175 15.31 1.00 9.91
C ARG A 175 14.60 0.58 8.66
N ILE A 176 13.33 0.96 8.50
CA ILE A 176 12.60 0.77 7.23
C ILE A 176 13.33 1.44 6.07
N ALA A 177 13.96 2.61 6.26
CA ALA A 177 14.76 3.23 5.21
C ALA A 177 15.96 2.36 4.82
N ASP A 178 16.71 1.84 5.80
CA ASP A 178 17.85 0.95 5.58
C ASP A 178 17.41 -0.37 4.91
N SER A 179 16.27 -0.90 5.35
CA SER A 179 15.58 -2.05 4.78
C SER A 179 15.30 -1.89 3.29
N LEU A 180 14.60 -0.81 2.95
CA LEU A 180 14.19 -0.51 1.59
C LEU A 180 15.42 -0.38 0.67
N LYS A 181 16.48 0.25 1.18
CA LYS A 181 17.76 0.37 0.45
C LYS A 181 18.41 -0.99 0.21
N ASN A 182 18.43 -1.87 1.20
CA ASN A 182 18.96 -3.23 1.06
C ASN A 182 18.14 -4.04 0.05
N MET A 183 16.81 -4.03 0.16
CA MET A 183 15.93 -4.70 -0.80
C MET A 183 16.10 -4.18 -2.23
N SER A 184 16.22 -2.86 -2.40
CA SER A 184 16.46 -2.27 -3.73
C SER A 184 17.81 -2.67 -4.31
N ASN A 185 18.82 -2.92 -3.49
CA ASN A 185 20.13 -3.39 -3.95
C ASN A 185 20.12 -4.88 -4.31
N GLU A 186 19.35 -5.69 -3.58
CA GLU A 186 19.18 -7.13 -3.82
C GLU A 186 18.29 -7.40 -5.04
N ASN A 187 17.29 -6.54 -5.25
CA ASN A 187 16.34 -6.59 -6.35
C ASN A 187 16.39 -5.28 -7.14
N PRO A 188 17.52 -4.97 -7.81
CA PRO A 188 17.57 -3.81 -8.68
C PRO A 188 16.46 -3.97 -9.71
N ALA A 189 15.64 -2.94 -9.89
CA ALA A 189 14.57 -3.01 -10.86
C ALA A 189 15.16 -3.13 -12.27
N ASP A 190 15.26 -4.36 -12.74
CA ASP A 190 15.88 -4.64 -14.02
C ASP A 190 14.80 -4.62 -15.12
N LYS A 191 15.15 -4.01 -16.27
CA LYS A 191 14.43 -3.86 -17.56
C LYS A 191 13.74 -2.53 -17.90
N GLY A 192 13.94 -1.45 -17.14
CA GLY A 192 13.49 -0.10 -17.53
C GLY A 192 14.41 0.59 -18.55
N THR A 193 13.98 1.73 -19.09
CA THR A 193 14.88 2.65 -19.82
C THR A 193 15.85 3.36 -18.85
N ALA A 194 16.89 4.03 -19.37
CA ALA A 194 17.80 4.82 -18.53
C ALA A 194 17.07 5.92 -17.74
N GLU A 195 15.98 6.47 -18.30
CA GLU A 195 15.14 7.46 -17.63
C GLU A 195 14.32 6.84 -16.47
N ASP A 196 13.81 5.62 -16.65
CA ASP A 196 13.08 4.90 -15.60
C ASP A 196 13.98 4.58 -14.40
N SER A 197 15.22 4.17 -14.67
CA SER A 197 16.22 3.89 -13.63
C SER A 197 16.57 5.16 -12.83
N ALA A 198 16.81 6.27 -13.52
CA ALA A 198 17.11 7.55 -12.86
C ALA A 198 15.92 8.07 -12.03
N PHE A 199 14.69 7.93 -12.54
CA PHE A 199 13.49 8.29 -11.80
C PHE A 199 13.32 7.44 -10.53
N GLN A 200 13.56 6.13 -10.65
CA GLN A 200 13.44 5.22 -9.51
C GLN A 200 14.49 5.48 -8.44
N GLU A 201 15.75 5.69 -8.81
CA GLU A 201 16.81 6.06 -7.87
C GLU A 201 16.42 7.33 -7.11
N LYS A 202 15.94 8.34 -7.85
CA LYS A 202 15.46 9.60 -7.26
C LYS A 202 14.28 9.41 -6.31
N PHE A 203 13.33 8.58 -6.71
CA PHE A 203 12.18 8.25 -5.87
C PHE A 203 12.61 7.54 -4.58
N LEU A 204 13.56 6.60 -4.66
CA LEU A 204 14.10 5.91 -3.48
C LEU A 204 14.86 6.87 -2.56
N GLU A 205 15.58 7.87 -3.09
CA GLU A 205 16.20 8.93 -2.29
C GLU A 205 15.15 9.74 -1.50
N TYR A 206 14.04 10.11 -2.16
CA TYR A 206 12.95 10.82 -1.48
C TYR A 206 12.27 9.94 -0.43
N MET A 207 12.08 8.65 -0.71
CA MET A 207 11.48 7.70 0.22
C MET A 207 12.38 7.45 1.43
N ASP A 208 13.70 7.28 1.24
CA ASP A 208 14.68 7.19 2.34
C ASP A 208 14.61 8.43 3.22
N THR A 209 14.61 9.62 2.61
CA THR A 209 14.48 10.89 3.34
C THR A 209 13.18 10.96 4.13
N ALA A 210 12.07 10.48 3.56
CA ALA A 210 10.76 10.50 4.20
C ALA A 210 10.68 9.57 5.41
N LEU A 211 11.12 8.32 5.23
CA LEU A 211 11.15 7.29 6.27
C LEU A 211 12.04 7.69 7.44
N ARG A 212 13.17 8.38 7.20
CA ARG A 212 14.01 8.89 8.29
C ARG A 212 13.41 10.03 9.09
N LYS A 213 12.36 10.68 8.59
CA LYS A 213 11.70 11.84 9.23
C LYS A 213 10.35 11.51 9.85
N ALA A 214 9.75 10.40 9.47
CA ALA A 214 8.45 9.99 9.97
C ALA A 214 8.40 8.48 10.22
N ASP A 215 7.85 8.10 11.37
CA ASP A 215 7.56 6.69 11.66
C ASP A 215 6.24 6.28 10.98
N ILE A 216 6.12 4.98 10.70
CA ILE A 216 4.85 4.37 10.30
C ILE A 216 4.22 3.80 11.56
N TRP A 217 2.96 4.10 11.81
CA TRP A 217 2.22 3.43 12.87
C TRP A 217 1.00 2.72 12.31
N TYR A 218 0.68 1.59 12.94
CA TYR A 218 -0.52 0.85 12.65
C TYR A 218 -1.18 0.32 13.93
N MET A 219 -2.50 0.24 13.91
CA MET A 219 -3.25 -0.47 14.93
C MET A 219 -3.50 -1.90 14.48
N TRP A 220 -3.27 -2.85 15.36
CA TRP A 220 -3.48 -4.27 15.09
C TRP A 220 -4.46 -4.86 16.11
N THR A 221 -5.55 -5.42 15.60
CA THR A 221 -6.59 -6.08 16.41
C THR A 221 -6.56 -7.58 16.16
N ILE A 222 -6.48 -8.33 17.26
CA ILE A 222 -6.35 -9.79 17.27
C ILE A 222 -7.47 -10.40 18.09
N ASP A 223 -8.04 -11.50 17.60
CA ASP A 223 -8.92 -12.37 18.39
C ASP A 223 -8.06 -13.37 19.16
N LYS A 224 -8.11 -13.36 20.49
CA LYS A 224 -7.26 -14.22 21.32
C LYS A 224 -7.77 -15.66 21.44
N ARG A 225 -8.95 -15.98 20.90
CA ARG A 225 -9.51 -17.34 20.98
C ARG A 225 -8.77 -18.32 20.07
N ASP A 226 -8.33 -17.81 18.93
CA ASP A 226 -7.64 -18.53 17.86
C ASP A 226 -6.46 -17.73 17.30
N TRP A 227 -6.15 -16.58 17.90
CA TRP A 227 -5.00 -15.72 17.61
C TRP A 227 -4.98 -15.11 16.21
N HIS A 228 -6.09 -15.15 15.47
CA HIS A 228 -6.12 -14.57 14.13
C HIS A 228 -6.17 -13.04 14.16
N THR A 229 -5.50 -12.42 13.20
CA THR A 229 -5.68 -11.01 12.88
C THR A 229 -7.12 -10.71 12.46
N VAL A 230 -7.81 -9.82 13.18
CA VAL A 230 -9.16 -9.36 12.84
C VAL A 230 -9.11 -8.13 11.92
N ALA A 231 -8.24 -7.17 12.27
CA ALA A 231 -8.11 -5.92 11.53
C ALA A 231 -6.74 -5.28 11.73
N MET A 232 -6.30 -4.54 10.71
CA MET A 232 -5.13 -3.67 10.74
C MET A 232 -5.50 -2.30 10.21
N GLN A 233 -5.03 -1.23 10.87
CA GLN A 233 -5.22 0.13 10.41
C GLN A 233 -3.88 0.84 10.32
N TYR A 234 -3.44 1.21 9.13
CA TYR A 234 -2.20 1.94 8.91
C TYR A 234 -2.46 3.43 8.74
N ASN A 235 -1.52 4.24 9.19
CA ASN A 235 -1.44 5.65 8.83
C ASN A 235 -0.12 5.92 8.12
N PHE A 236 -0.20 6.25 6.84
CA PHE A 236 0.97 6.58 6.01
C PHE A 236 1.13 8.09 5.81
N SER A 237 0.31 8.92 6.45
CA SER A 237 0.24 10.37 6.20
C SER A 237 1.58 11.05 6.46
N GLY A 238 2.27 10.67 7.55
CA GLY A 238 3.59 11.21 7.87
C GLY A 238 4.61 10.94 6.77
N ILE A 239 4.69 9.69 6.29
CA ILE A 239 5.57 9.30 5.18
C ILE A 239 5.22 10.07 3.91
N LEU A 240 3.94 10.13 3.54
CA LEU A 240 3.49 10.81 2.33
C LEU A 240 3.81 12.31 2.36
N GLN A 241 3.58 12.95 3.51
CA GLN A 241 3.91 14.36 3.72
C GLN A 241 5.42 14.60 3.62
N GLU A 242 6.24 13.77 4.27
CA GLU A 242 7.70 13.92 4.23
C GLU A 242 8.28 13.56 2.86
N LEU A 243 7.67 12.65 2.11
CA LEU A 243 8.04 12.35 0.72
C LEU A 243 7.83 13.58 -0.17
N ALA A 244 6.69 14.25 -0.04
CA ALA A 244 6.43 15.47 -0.78
C ALA A 244 7.39 16.61 -0.37
N ARG A 245 7.72 16.74 0.92
CA ARG A 245 8.74 17.69 1.41
C ARG A 245 10.12 17.35 0.88
N ALA A 246 10.49 16.08 0.80
CA ALA A 246 11.77 15.65 0.24
C ALA A 246 11.89 16.06 -1.23
N ALA A 247 10.84 15.81 -2.02
CA ALA A 247 10.79 16.23 -3.42
C ALA A 247 10.86 17.75 -3.59
N LEU A 248 10.14 18.54 -2.78
CA LEU A 248 10.15 20.01 -2.83
C LEU A 248 11.50 20.63 -2.47
N ASN A 249 12.23 19.98 -1.54
CA ASN A 249 13.49 20.51 -1.04
C ASN A 249 14.71 20.01 -1.83
N ASP A 250 14.53 19.27 -2.92
CA ASP A 250 15.65 18.85 -3.76
C ASP A 250 16.20 20.03 -4.59
N PRO A 251 17.44 20.49 -4.35
CA PRO A 251 18.00 21.62 -5.08
C PRO A 251 18.29 21.32 -6.55
N ASN A 252 18.33 20.04 -6.95
CA ASN A 252 18.61 19.61 -8.32
C ASN A 252 17.32 19.46 -9.15
N GLN A 253 16.15 19.59 -8.52
CA GLN A 253 14.87 19.40 -9.17
C GLN A 253 14.09 20.71 -9.22
N GLN A 254 13.81 21.19 -10.43
CA GLN A 254 12.91 22.32 -10.63
C GLN A 254 11.53 21.80 -11.00
N TRP A 255 10.57 21.98 -10.09
CA TRP A 255 9.18 21.61 -10.33
C TRP A 255 8.43 22.76 -11.00
N PRO A 256 7.56 22.49 -12.00
CA PRO A 256 6.60 23.49 -12.46
C PRO A 256 5.71 23.97 -11.31
N ASP A 257 5.32 25.25 -11.29
CA ASP A 257 4.51 25.85 -10.21
C ASP A 257 3.28 25.02 -9.85
N GLU A 258 2.58 24.48 -10.85
CA GLU A 258 1.43 23.61 -10.67
C GLU A 258 1.76 22.34 -9.86
N ILE A 259 2.93 21.74 -10.12
CA ILE A 259 3.40 20.54 -9.42
C ILE A 259 3.91 20.91 -8.03
N SER A 260 4.63 22.02 -7.89
CA SER A 260 5.07 22.54 -6.59
C SER A 260 3.88 22.75 -5.65
N ASN A 261 2.82 23.42 -6.11
CA ASN A 261 1.61 23.66 -5.33
C ASN A 261 0.93 22.35 -4.89
N VAL A 262 0.90 21.33 -5.78
CA VAL A 262 0.37 20.00 -5.43
C VAL A 262 1.23 19.35 -4.37
N LEU A 263 2.55 19.33 -4.53
CA LEU A 263 3.47 18.75 -3.55
C LEU A 263 3.38 19.48 -2.21
N GLU A 264 3.27 20.82 -2.20
CA GLU A 264 3.10 21.60 -0.97
C GLU A 264 1.80 21.22 -0.27
N THR A 265 0.74 21.04 -1.03
CA THR A 265 -0.54 20.62 -0.45
C THR A 265 -0.45 19.22 0.13
N ILE A 266 0.18 18.28 -0.58
CA ILE A 266 0.41 16.94 -0.06
C ILE A 266 1.25 17.01 1.22
N ALA A 267 2.31 17.82 1.22
CA ALA A 267 3.22 18.00 2.35
C ALA A 267 2.55 18.52 3.64
N TYR A 268 1.45 19.27 3.56
CA TYR A 268 0.84 19.92 4.73
C TYR A 268 -0.60 19.53 5.02
N TYR A 269 -1.34 19.06 4.02
CA TYR A 269 -2.79 18.86 4.11
C TYR A 269 -3.25 17.50 3.60
N SER A 270 -2.34 16.57 3.27
CA SER A 270 -2.74 15.22 2.90
C SER A 270 -2.87 14.27 4.08
N GLU A 271 -3.79 13.33 3.93
CA GLU A 271 -3.96 12.20 4.82
C GLU A 271 -4.04 10.93 3.98
N ILE A 272 -3.36 9.87 4.41
CA ILE A 272 -3.50 8.54 3.83
C ILE A 272 -3.61 7.49 4.94
N ARG A 273 -4.67 6.68 4.85
CA ARG A 273 -4.96 5.60 5.78
C ARG A 273 -5.29 4.34 5.01
N ALA A 274 -4.89 3.19 5.54
CA ALA A 274 -5.37 1.91 5.05
C ALA A 274 -6.06 1.16 6.20
N TYR A 275 -7.18 0.52 5.91
CA TYR A 275 -7.91 -0.30 6.87
C TYR A 275 -8.17 -1.67 6.26
N THR A 276 -7.52 -2.70 6.81
CA THR A 276 -7.68 -4.09 6.40
C THR A 276 -8.48 -4.85 7.44
N THR A 277 -9.41 -5.68 7.00
CA THR A 277 -10.18 -6.61 7.83
C THR A 277 -10.11 -8.01 7.26
N TYR A 278 -10.11 -8.99 8.14
CA TYR A 278 -10.10 -10.41 7.79
C TYR A 278 -11.42 -11.03 8.26
N PRO A 279 -12.39 -11.25 7.34
CA PRO A 279 -13.67 -11.81 7.73
C PRO A 279 -13.50 -13.24 8.25
N ALA A 280 -13.97 -13.50 9.47
CA ALA A 280 -13.98 -14.84 10.05
C ALA A 280 -15.01 -15.80 9.39
N ASP A 281 -15.97 -15.27 8.62
CA ASP A 281 -17.02 -16.07 7.97
C ASP A 281 -16.50 -16.74 6.68
N PRO A 282 -16.45 -18.09 6.59
CA PRO A 282 -16.05 -18.79 5.37
C PRO A 282 -16.94 -18.47 4.16
N ALA A 283 -18.19 -18.03 4.38
CA ALA A 283 -19.08 -17.60 3.30
C ALA A 283 -18.64 -16.27 2.67
N ALA A 284 -17.71 -15.52 3.29
CA ALA A 284 -17.07 -14.35 2.70
C ALA A 284 -16.46 -14.70 1.33
N LYS A 285 -15.91 -15.90 1.15
CA LYS A 285 -15.36 -16.34 -0.14
C LYS A 285 -16.35 -16.20 -1.31
N LYS A 286 -17.63 -16.47 -1.06
CA LYS A 286 -18.70 -16.41 -2.06
C LYS A 286 -19.03 -14.97 -2.48
N LYS A 287 -18.57 -13.96 -1.73
CA LYS A 287 -18.74 -12.54 -2.05
C LYS A 287 -17.68 -12.03 -3.04
N PHE A 288 -16.61 -12.78 -3.26
CA PHE A 288 -15.63 -12.44 -4.28
C PHE A 288 -16.22 -12.66 -5.67
N ILE A 289 -16.33 -11.59 -6.45
CA ILE A 289 -16.94 -11.62 -7.78
C ILE A 289 -15.87 -11.23 -8.79
N ILE A 290 -15.52 -12.16 -9.68
CA ILE A 290 -14.71 -11.86 -10.85
C ILE A 290 -15.56 -11.01 -11.81
N PRO A 291 -15.13 -9.79 -12.18
CA PRO A 291 -15.94 -8.94 -13.04
C PRO A 291 -16.21 -9.57 -14.41
N LYS A 292 -17.44 -9.41 -14.91
CA LYS A 292 -17.83 -9.98 -16.22
C LYS A 292 -16.94 -9.42 -17.33
N LYS A 293 -16.53 -10.32 -18.25
CA LYS A 293 -15.71 -10.01 -19.43
C LYS A 293 -14.27 -9.56 -19.13
N VAL A 294 -13.82 -9.56 -17.87
CA VAL A 294 -12.47 -9.11 -17.50
C VAL A 294 -11.36 -9.94 -18.17
N LEU A 295 -11.59 -11.25 -18.32
CA LEU A 295 -10.62 -12.14 -18.97
C LEU A 295 -10.48 -11.89 -20.48
N ASN A 296 -11.40 -11.13 -21.08
CA ASN A 296 -11.34 -10.69 -22.49
C ASN A 296 -10.68 -9.31 -22.63
N ALA A 297 -10.03 -8.80 -21.57
CA ALA A 297 -9.38 -7.49 -21.58
C ALA A 297 -8.30 -7.39 -22.66
N LYS A 298 -8.24 -6.22 -23.29
CA LYS A 298 -7.23 -5.91 -24.30
C LYS A 298 -5.92 -5.46 -23.62
N PRO A 299 -4.74 -5.78 -24.16
CA PRO A 299 -3.49 -5.22 -23.66
C PRO A 299 -3.53 -3.68 -23.71
N VAL A 300 -3.02 -3.04 -22.66
CA VAL A 300 -2.80 -1.59 -22.66
C VAL A 300 -1.74 -1.28 -23.73
N LYS A 301 -2.11 -0.48 -24.75
CA LYS A 301 -1.18 -0.12 -25.84
C LYS A 301 -0.22 1.03 -25.47
N ASP A 302 -0.56 1.82 -24.47
CA ASP A 302 0.27 2.85 -23.83
C ASP A 302 -0.44 3.30 -22.54
N MET A 303 0.22 3.23 -21.38
CA MET A 303 -0.36 3.70 -20.10
C MET A 303 -0.52 5.23 -20.05
N ALA A 304 0.20 5.97 -20.90
CA ALA A 304 0.21 7.43 -20.89
C ALA A 304 -1.01 8.11 -21.54
N THR A 305 -1.77 7.41 -22.40
CA THR A 305 -2.74 8.06 -23.31
C THR A 305 -4.22 7.80 -23.01
N ASN A 306 -4.60 6.77 -22.24
CA ASN A 306 -5.97 6.24 -22.27
C ASN A 306 -6.93 6.60 -21.11
N ILE A 307 -6.56 7.46 -20.16
CA ILE A 307 -7.51 7.95 -19.14
C ILE A 307 -8.11 9.29 -19.60
N ASP A 308 -9.06 9.25 -20.54
CA ASP A 308 -9.72 10.48 -20.99
C ASP A 308 -10.60 11.04 -19.86
N VAL A 309 -10.24 12.21 -19.33
CA VAL A 309 -11.02 12.91 -18.30
C VAL A 309 -11.97 13.83 -19.05
N ASN A 310 -13.03 13.24 -19.60
CA ASN A 310 -14.14 13.95 -20.20
C ASN A 310 -15.45 13.16 -19.95
N SER A 311 -15.77 12.90 -18.68
CA SER A 311 -17.13 12.54 -18.31
C SER A 311 -17.94 13.82 -18.15
N LYS A 312 -18.83 14.05 -19.12
CA LYS A 312 -19.77 15.17 -19.13
C LYS A 312 -20.55 15.24 -17.82
N SER A 313 -20.56 16.44 -17.23
CA SER A 313 -21.52 16.86 -16.20
C SER A 313 -22.94 16.48 -16.63
N LYS A 314 -23.67 15.80 -15.76
CA LYS A 314 -25.14 15.71 -15.83
C LYS A 314 -25.74 16.49 -14.68
#